data_AF-A0A328ISX9-F1
#
_entry.id   AF-A0A328ISX9-F1
#
_cell.length_a   1.000
_cell.length_b   1.000
_cell.length_c   1.000
_cell.angle_alpha   90.00
_cell.angle_beta   90.00
_cell.angle_gamma   90.00
#
_symmetry.space_group_name_H-M   'P 1'
#
loop_
_entity.id
_entity.type
_entity.pdbx_description
1 polymer ?
#
loop_
_entity_poly.entity_id
_entity_poly.type
_entity_poly.pdbx_seq_one_letter_code
_entity_poly.pdbx_strand_id
1 'polypeptide(L)'
;MNKFSASRETVRKALDRLSFKAAIVRRPGLGTFVSYGSDNHLGGILVQQITSYIFPYIVLGAEDYLFRNEYKMLLGNSAEDPVKERQILSEWIESGVKGLIIDPVYSATKRSNKDLVQSMAKSGVKIVLVHSD
;
A
#
# COMPACT_ATOMS: atom_id res chain seq x y z
N MET A 1 -20.24 8.79 22.35
CA MET A 1 -20.33 9.46 21.04
C MET A 1 -20.45 10.97 21.18
N ASN A 2 -21.20 11.49 22.15
CA ASN A 2 -21.27 12.93 22.46
C ASN A 2 -19.90 13.60 22.68
N LYS A 3 -18.91 12.87 23.21
CA LYS A 3 -17.53 13.39 23.40
C LYS A 3 -16.81 13.78 22.10
N PHE A 4 -17.21 13.20 20.96
CA PHE A 4 -16.58 13.43 19.65
C PHE A 4 -17.55 13.97 18.60
N SER A 5 -18.81 14.27 18.98
CA SER A 5 -19.87 14.72 18.06
C SER A 5 -19.96 13.91 16.75
N ALA A 6 -19.76 12.59 16.82
CA ALA A 6 -19.67 11.71 15.65
C ALA A 6 -20.56 10.46 15.79
N SER A 7 -21.05 9.92 14.66
CA SER A 7 -21.87 8.71 14.60
C SER A 7 -21.06 7.43 14.87
N ARG A 8 -21.73 6.30 15.19
CA ARG A 8 -21.06 5.01 15.49
C ARG A 8 -20.28 4.54 14.26
N GLU A 9 -20.89 4.69 13.10
CA GLU A 9 -20.28 4.36 11.82
C GLU A 9 -19.06 5.22 11.53
N THR A 10 -19.11 6.51 11.85
CA THR A 10 -17.94 7.39 11.68
C THR A 10 -16.79 6.95 12.58
N VAL A 11 -17.06 6.63 13.85
CA VAL A 11 -16.03 6.13 14.78
C VAL A 11 -15.47 4.78 14.32
N ARG A 12 -16.33 3.86 13.85
CA ARG A 12 -15.90 2.56 13.34
C ARG A 12 -15.01 2.71 12.11
N LYS A 13 -15.40 3.50 11.12
CA LYS A 13 -14.58 3.80 9.93
C LYS A 13 -13.24 4.42 10.31
N ALA A 14 -13.22 5.33 11.30
CA ALA A 14 -11.98 5.90 11.80
C ALA A 14 -11.07 4.85 12.44
N LEU A 15 -11.62 3.95 13.27
CA LEU A 15 -10.86 2.84 13.85
C LEU A 15 -10.37 1.85 12.79
N ASP A 16 -11.16 1.56 11.76
CA ASP A 16 -10.74 0.68 10.67
C ASP A 16 -9.57 1.31 9.91
N ARG A 17 -9.60 2.62 9.65
CA ARG A 17 -8.47 3.38 9.07
C ARG A 17 -7.23 3.37 9.97
N LEU A 18 -7.39 3.55 11.29
CA LEU A 18 -6.26 3.50 12.22
C LEU A 18 -5.64 2.10 12.32
N SER A 19 -6.47 1.05 12.26
CA SER A 19 -5.99 -0.34 12.22
C SER A 19 -5.23 -0.64 10.94
N PHE A 20 -5.69 -0.08 9.81
CA PHE A 20 -5.02 -0.19 8.53
C PHE A 20 -3.65 0.50 8.53
N LYS A 21 -3.55 1.67 9.18
CA LYS A 21 -2.28 2.41 9.38
C LYS A 21 -1.36 1.80 10.44
N ALA A 22 -1.68 0.60 10.94
CA ALA A 22 -1.01 -0.06 12.05
C ALA A 22 -0.84 0.80 13.31
N ALA A 23 -1.62 1.87 13.48
CA ALA A 23 -1.58 2.72 14.68
C ALA A 23 -2.27 2.03 15.86
N ILE A 24 -3.15 1.08 15.58
CA ILE A 24 -3.84 0.24 16.57
C ILE A 24 -3.91 -1.21 16.12
N VAL A 25 -3.99 -2.12 17.08
CA VAL A 25 -4.22 -3.56 16.87
C VAL A 25 -5.44 -4.02 17.65
N ARG A 26 -6.28 -4.85 17.02
CA ARG A 26 -7.41 -5.51 17.69
C ARG A 26 -6.99 -6.91 18.11
N ARG A 27 -7.22 -7.25 19.38
CA ARG A 27 -7.04 -8.60 19.91
C ARG A 27 -8.42 -9.14 20.30
N PRO A 28 -8.90 -10.24 19.68
CA PRO A 28 -10.20 -10.82 19.99
C PRO A 28 -10.36 -11.06 21.49
N GLY A 29 -11.49 -10.65 22.06
CA GLY A 29 -11.78 -10.76 23.50
C GLY A 29 -10.98 -9.82 24.42
N LEU A 30 -9.95 -9.14 23.93
CA LEU A 30 -9.04 -8.30 24.73
C LEU A 30 -9.16 -6.80 24.42
N GLY A 31 -9.71 -6.44 23.27
CA GLY A 31 -9.99 -5.06 22.90
C GLY A 31 -9.03 -4.50 21.84
N THR A 32 -8.85 -3.17 21.85
CA THR A 32 -8.05 -2.42 20.87
C THR A 32 -6.90 -1.72 21.58
N PHE A 33 -5.68 -1.91 21.10
CA PHE A 33 -4.45 -1.41 21.72
C PHE A 33 -3.75 -0.44 20.76
N VAL A 34 -3.10 0.59 21.30
CA VAL A 34 -2.25 1.49 20.51
C VAL A 34 -0.95 0.77 20.19
N SER A 35 -0.60 0.74 18.92
CA SER A 35 0.68 0.23 18.44
C SER A 35 1.63 1.42 18.30
N TYR A 36 2.25 1.82 19.41
CA TYR A 36 3.28 2.86 19.39
C TYR A 36 4.54 2.29 18.71
N GLY A 37 4.95 2.88 17.60
CA GLY A 37 6.25 2.59 16.98
C GLY A 37 6.37 1.21 16.34
N SER A 38 5.28 0.55 15.96
CA SER A 38 5.42 -0.59 15.05
C SER A 38 5.92 -0.06 13.71
N ASP A 39 7.17 -0.38 13.39
CA ASP A 39 7.66 -0.21 12.03
C ASP A 39 6.65 -0.88 11.11
N ASN A 40 6.14 -0.10 10.18
CA ASN A 40 5.02 -0.54 9.38
C ASN A 40 5.58 -1.52 8.35
N HIS A 41 5.51 -2.81 8.64
CA HIS A 41 6.03 -3.88 7.78
C HIS A 41 5.09 -4.11 6.59
N LEU A 42 4.95 -3.08 5.75
CA LEU A 42 4.09 -3.07 4.57
C LEU A 42 4.96 -2.87 3.33
N GLY A 43 4.98 -3.90 2.47
CA GLY A 43 5.51 -3.84 1.11
C GLY A 43 4.37 -3.85 0.09
N GLY A 44 4.61 -3.37 -1.13
CA GLY A 44 3.59 -3.37 -2.18
C GLY A 44 4.14 -3.70 -3.56
N ILE A 45 3.32 -4.36 -4.38
CA ILE A 45 3.59 -4.62 -5.80
C ILE A 45 2.44 -4.03 -6.62
N LEU A 46 2.74 -2.99 -7.39
CA LEU A 46 1.79 -2.35 -8.31
C LEU A 46 2.17 -2.69 -9.75
N VAL A 47 1.24 -3.25 -10.50
CA VAL A 47 1.46 -3.66 -11.90
C VAL A 47 0.37 -3.15 -12.81
N GLN A 48 0.69 -2.93 -14.09
CA GLN A 48 -0.32 -2.56 -15.07
C GLN A 48 -1.28 -3.72 -15.37
N GLN A 49 -0.76 -4.95 -15.38
CA GLN A 49 -1.52 -6.16 -15.66
C GLN A 49 -0.91 -7.35 -14.91
N ILE A 50 -1.63 -7.86 -13.91
CA ILE A 50 -1.15 -8.97 -13.07
C ILE A 50 -0.95 -10.27 -13.82
N THR A 51 -1.70 -10.50 -14.89
CA THR A 51 -1.61 -11.71 -15.71
C THR A 51 -0.47 -11.66 -16.73
N SER A 52 0.28 -10.55 -16.79
CA SER A 52 1.38 -10.39 -17.73
C SER A 52 2.63 -11.21 -17.33
N TYR A 53 3.45 -11.51 -18.33
CA TYR A 53 4.45 -12.57 -18.46
C TYR A 53 5.35 -12.86 -17.23
N ILE A 54 5.67 -11.87 -16.39
CA ILE A 54 6.58 -12.06 -15.24
C ILE A 54 5.95 -11.84 -13.86
N PHE A 55 4.82 -11.14 -13.77
CA PHE A 55 4.33 -10.65 -12.50
C PHE A 55 3.80 -11.71 -11.55
N PRO A 56 3.14 -12.80 -12.00
CA PRO A 56 2.76 -13.89 -11.10
C PRO A 56 3.97 -14.45 -10.34
N TYR A 57 5.12 -14.60 -11.01
CA TYR A 57 6.34 -15.11 -10.38
C TYR A 57 6.99 -14.10 -9.43
N ILE A 58 6.99 -12.81 -9.80
CA ILE A 58 7.47 -11.74 -8.91
C ILE A 58 6.62 -11.67 -7.64
N VAL A 59 5.29 -11.74 -7.79
CA VAL A 59 4.34 -11.72 -6.68
C VAL A 59 4.57 -12.92 -5.76
N LEU A 60 4.72 -14.12 -6.29
CA LEU A 60 5.00 -15.31 -5.50
C LEU A 60 6.32 -15.21 -4.71
N GLY A 61 7.40 -14.78 -5.36
CA GLY A 61 8.71 -14.65 -4.71
C GLY A 61 8.72 -13.55 -3.63
N ALA A 62 8.06 -12.42 -3.91
CA ALA A 62 7.96 -11.33 -2.96
C ALA A 62 7.05 -11.68 -1.78
N GLU A 63 5.93 -12.37 -2.01
CA GLU A 63 5.02 -12.81 -0.94
C GLU A 63 5.74 -13.73 0.03
N ASP A 64 6.41 -14.77 -0.47
CA ASP A 64 7.17 -15.73 0.34
C ASP A 64 8.30 -15.04 1.13
N TYR A 65 9.03 -14.10 0.51
CA TYR A 65 10.07 -13.34 1.20
C TYR A 65 9.51 -12.40 2.27
N LEU A 66 8.47 -11.63 1.96
CA LEU A 66 7.86 -10.69 2.89
C LEU A 66 7.22 -11.44 4.08
N PHE A 67 6.52 -12.55 3.81
CA PHE A 67 5.91 -13.39 4.84
C PHE A 67 6.94 -13.89 5.86
N ARG A 68 8.09 -14.42 5.39
CA ARG A 68 9.18 -14.88 6.27
C ARG A 68 9.80 -13.78 7.13
N ASN A 69 9.66 -12.52 6.72
CA ASN A 69 10.20 -11.36 7.44
C ASN A 69 9.12 -10.58 8.20
N GLU A 70 7.93 -11.17 8.40
CA GLU A 70 6.80 -10.55 9.11
C GLU A 70 6.24 -9.28 8.43
N TYR A 71 6.47 -9.15 7.11
CA TYR A 71 5.87 -8.12 6.28
C TYR A 71 4.53 -8.58 5.70
N LYS A 72 3.60 -7.64 5.61
CA LYS A 72 2.38 -7.74 4.82
C LYS A 72 2.65 -7.21 3.42
N MET A 73 2.08 -7.87 2.42
CA MET A 73 2.15 -7.44 1.04
C MET A 73 0.81 -6.86 0.57
N LEU A 74 0.86 -5.69 -0.05
CA LEU A 74 -0.22 -5.13 -0.85
C LEU A 74 0.00 -5.48 -2.32
N LEU A 75 -1.08 -5.79 -3.03
CA LEU A 75 -1.04 -6.09 -4.46
C LEU A 75 -2.02 -5.18 -5.18
N GLY A 76 -1.54 -4.44 -6.16
CA GLY A 76 -2.30 -3.49 -6.94
C GLY A 76 -2.24 -3.79 -8.43
N ASN A 77 -3.38 -3.70 -9.12
CA ASN A 77 -3.47 -3.80 -10.56
C ASN A 77 -4.09 -2.50 -11.09
N SER A 78 -3.28 -1.66 -11.76
CA SER A 78 -3.72 -0.38 -12.31
C SER A 78 -4.50 -0.53 -13.62
N ALA A 79 -4.53 -1.71 -14.24
CA ALA A 79 -5.27 -2.00 -15.47
C ALA A 79 -4.99 -0.97 -16.58
N GLU A 80 -3.72 -0.57 -16.72
CA GLU A 80 -3.26 0.45 -17.68
C GLU A 80 -3.93 1.83 -17.52
N ASP A 81 -4.55 2.10 -16.36
CA ASP A 81 -5.18 3.37 -16.04
C ASP A 81 -4.30 4.22 -15.09
N PRO A 82 -3.75 5.35 -15.55
CA PRO A 82 -2.88 6.20 -14.74
C PRO A 82 -3.65 6.89 -13.59
N VAL A 83 -4.96 7.09 -13.70
CA VAL A 83 -5.78 7.63 -12.61
C VAL A 83 -5.90 6.59 -11.50
N LYS A 84 -6.17 5.33 -11.87
CA LYS A 84 -6.23 4.21 -10.94
C LYS A 84 -4.88 3.96 -10.27
N GLU A 85 -3.78 4.00 -11.03
CA GLU A 85 -2.41 3.92 -10.49
C GLU A 85 -2.18 4.98 -9.40
N ARG A 86 -2.52 6.24 -9.68
CA ARG A 86 -2.36 7.36 -8.73
C ARG A 86 -3.19 7.14 -7.47
N GLN A 87 -4.43 6.67 -7.61
CA GLN A 87 -5.30 6.37 -6.48
C GLN A 87 -4.67 5.30 -5.58
N ILE A 88 -4.24 4.17 -6.16
CA ILE A 88 -3.62 3.06 -5.42
C ILE A 88 -2.36 3.55 -4.69
N LEU A 89 -1.47 4.27 -5.38
CA LEU A 89 -0.24 4.81 -4.76
C LEU A 89 -0.55 5.78 -3.61
N SER A 90 -1.56 6.63 -3.77
CA SER A 90 -1.97 7.58 -2.72
C SER A 90 -2.48 6.85 -1.48
N GLU A 91 -3.32 5.83 -1.66
CA GLU A 91 -3.79 4.98 -0.56
C GLU A 91 -2.62 4.27 0.14
N TRP A 92 -1.63 3.78 -0.60
CA TRP A 92 -0.47 3.07 -0.04
C TRP A 92 0.49 3.99 0.73
N ILE A 93 0.64 5.25 0.30
CA ILE A 93 1.32 6.28 1.09
C ILE A 93 0.61 6.46 2.43
N GLU A 94 -0.71 6.64 2.41
CA GLU A 94 -1.49 6.80 3.63
C GLU A 94 -1.44 5.58 4.54
N SER A 95 -1.32 4.39 3.94
CA SER A 95 -1.13 3.11 4.63
C SER A 95 0.20 3.03 5.34
N GLY A 96 1.19 3.82 4.95
CA GLY A 96 2.56 3.83 5.47
C GLY A 96 3.46 2.75 4.86
N VAL A 97 3.26 2.42 3.57
CA VAL A 97 4.11 1.45 2.86
C VAL A 97 5.59 1.86 2.90
N LYS A 98 6.49 0.89 3.05
CA LYS A 98 7.94 1.12 3.19
C LYS A 98 8.75 0.72 1.96
N GLY A 99 8.23 -0.20 1.16
CA GLY A 99 8.89 -0.70 -0.04
C GLY A 99 7.88 -1.00 -1.15
N LEU A 100 8.21 -0.63 -2.39
CA LEU A 100 7.37 -0.84 -3.56
C LEU A 100 8.15 -1.42 -4.73
N ILE A 101 7.53 -2.37 -5.43
CA ILE A 101 7.86 -2.74 -6.80
C ILE A 101 6.75 -2.17 -7.69
N ILE A 102 7.10 -1.38 -8.68
CA ILE A 102 6.14 -0.68 -9.54
C ILE A 102 6.45 -0.97 -11.00
N ASP A 103 5.48 -1.51 -11.72
CA ASP A 103 5.43 -1.52 -13.19
C ASP A 103 4.49 -0.39 -13.64
N PRO A 104 5.04 0.77 -14.04
CA PRO A 104 4.27 1.99 -14.21
C PRO A 104 3.50 2.02 -15.53
N VAL A 105 2.33 2.68 -15.53
CA VAL A 105 1.43 2.85 -16.70
C VAL A 105 2.02 3.74 -17.83
N TYR A 106 3.32 4.09 -17.75
CA TYR A 106 3.98 5.01 -18.66
C TYR A 106 4.05 4.52 -20.11
N SER A 107 4.32 3.22 -20.31
CA SER A 107 4.53 2.60 -21.63
C SER A 107 3.29 2.69 -22.52
N ALA A 108 2.09 2.56 -21.93
CA ALA A 108 0.83 2.49 -22.68
C ALA A 108 0.17 3.87 -22.93
N THR A 109 0.34 4.87 -22.04
CA THR A 109 -0.51 6.08 -22.06
C THR A 109 0.23 7.42 -22.21
N LYS A 110 1.57 7.44 -22.16
CA LYS A 110 2.41 8.66 -22.07
C LYS A 110 2.06 9.61 -20.90
N ARG A 111 1.14 9.23 -20.02
CA ARG A 111 0.82 9.90 -18.75
C ARG A 111 1.52 9.13 -17.64
N SER A 112 2.20 9.86 -16.75
CA SER A 112 3.01 9.24 -15.70
C SER A 112 2.73 9.87 -14.35
N ASN A 113 2.62 9.05 -13.30
CA ASN A 113 2.61 9.52 -11.91
C ASN A 113 4.03 9.67 -11.33
N LYS A 114 4.99 10.10 -12.17
CA LYS A 114 6.40 10.29 -11.79
C LYS A 114 6.54 11.25 -10.61
N ASP A 115 5.71 12.30 -10.56
CA ASP A 115 5.65 13.26 -9.45
C ASP A 115 5.37 12.55 -8.12
N LEU A 116 4.37 11.65 -8.10
CA LEU A 116 3.97 10.92 -6.92
C LEU A 116 5.04 9.92 -6.50
N VAL A 117 5.54 9.12 -7.45
CA VAL A 117 6.61 8.12 -7.18
C VAL A 117 7.88 8.80 -6.64
N GLN A 118 8.27 9.96 -7.20
CA GLN A 118 9.40 10.72 -6.68
C GLN A 118 9.15 11.28 -5.28
N SER A 119 7.94 11.76 -4.99
CA SER A 119 7.55 12.22 -3.66
C SER A 119 7.66 11.09 -2.62
N MET A 120 7.24 9.88 -2.98
CA MET A 120 7.36 8.67 -2.15
C MET A 120 8.82 8.28 -1.89
N ALA A 121 9.67 8.31 -2.92
CA ALA A 121 11.09 8.03 -2.75
C ALA A 121 11.74 9.05 -1.80
N LYS A 122 11.39 10.34 -1.93
CA LYS A 122 11.86 11.42 -1.05
C LYS A 122 11.38 11.28 0.40
N SER A 123 10.20 10.71 0.63
CA SER A 123 9.68 10.42 1.98
C SER A 123 10.27 9.14 2.60
N GLY A 124 11.18 8.46 1.90
CA GLY A 124 11.95 7.33 2.42
C GLY A 124 11.42 5.95 1.98
N VAL A 125 10.38 5.89 1.14
CA VAL A 125 9.89 4.62 0.56
C VAL A 125 10.95 4.08 -0.40
N LYS A 126 11.32 2.80 -0.25
CA LYS A 126 12.21 2.11 -1.20
C LYS A 126 11.41 1.71 -2.43
N ILE A 127 11.86 2.08 -3.63
CA ILE A 127 11.10 1.83 -4.86
C ILE A 127 12.00 1.17 -5.88
N VAL A 128 11.50 0.09 -6.47
CA VAL A 128 12.07 -0.57 -7.64
C VAL A 128 11.07 -0.43 -8.78
N LEU A 129 11.50 0.13 -9.91
CA LEU A 129 10.70 0.16 -11.13
C LEU A 129 11.00 -1.05 -11.99
N VAL A 130 9.97 -1.64 -12.59
CA VAL A 130 10.05 -2.76 -13.53
C VAL A 130 9.56 -2.26 -14.88
N HIS A 131 10.27 -2.59 -15.96
CA HIS A 131 9.98 -2.13 -17.33
C HIS A 131 9.83 -0.60 -17.49
N SER A 132 10.64 0.16 -16.77
CA SER A 132 10.71 1.62 -16.93
C SER A 132 11.88 2.01 -17.83
N ASP A 133 11.66 1.99 -19.14
CA ASP A 133 12.54 2.69 -20.10
C ASP A 133 12.18 4.19 -20.18
#